data_AF-A0A848UX19-F1
#
_entry.id   AF-A0A848UX19-F1
#
_cell.length_a   1.000
_cell.length_b   1.000
_cell.length_c   1.000
_cell.angle_alpha   90.00
_cell.angle_beta   90.00
_cell.angle_gamma   90.00
#
_symmetry.space_group_name_H-M   'P 1'
#
loop_
_entity.id
_entity.type
_entity.pdbx_description
1 polymer ?
#
loop_
_entity_poly.entity_id
_entity_poly.type
_entity_poly.pdbx_seq_one_letter_code
_entity_poly.pdbx_strand_id
1 'polypeptide(L)'
;MANPTNKQFTIHNYGNCAVDISNYMICSGLIYESIGNMNVIGGSTTIPAGGDFTLEWPAWVPEPSGTDLAIYLPGADFTNPDDMLDFVQWGTAGNGQESVADAKGIWTAGTFVTGFAPYNYTGNGSQDGVLFWQGSAAPCSIDGALPLSQTACEPADNAYTQQIAVFYSSGPAVGTLDINGQSFPVQPSPMVVTLIGLDSDGNSVDVNVSFSADPACSETYPGLFIAPAACDGPCESDLNGDGLSDIADLLEFLADFGCVGTCLGDLNNDGMTDSADILLFLPGYGQPCP
;
A
#
# COMPACT_ATOMS: atom_id res chain seq x y z
N MET A 1 -25.05 5.22 8.32
CA MET A 1 -23.78 4.73 7.69
C MET A 1 -23.90 3.23 7.45
N ALA A 2 -23.41 2.73 6.32
CA ALA A 2 -23.25 1.30 6.03
C ALA A 2 -21.81 0.99 5.63
N ASN A 3 -21.20 -0.02 6.25
CA ASN A 3 -19.84 -0.46 5.94
C ASN A 3 -19.80 -1.98 5.72
N PRO A 4 -19.89 -2.45 4.46
CA PRO A 4 -19.79 -3.88 4.14
C PRO A 4 -18.46 -4.53 4.50
N THR A 5 -17.35 -3.78 4.56
CA THR A 5 -16.01 -4.34 4.82
C THR A 5 -15.89 -4.92 6.22
N ASN A 6 -16.47 -4.24 7.22
CA ASN A 6 -16.46 -4.68 8.61
C ASN A 6 -17.84 -5.13 9.11
N LYS A 7 -18.83 -5.24 8.21
CA LYS A 7 -20.21 -5.64 8.50
C LYS A 7 -20.95 -4.74 9.49
N GLN A 8 -20.60 -3.45 9.52
CA GLN A 8 -21.15 -2.49 10.48
C GLN A 8 -22.15 -1.54 9.87
N PHE A 9 -23.12 -1.14 10.68
CA PHE A 9 -24.10 -0.13 10.33
C PHE A 9 -24.31 0.81 11.50
N THR A 10 -24.56 2.08 11.20
CA THR A 10 -24.97 3.08 12.18
C THR A 10 -26.30 3.67 11.76
N ILE A 11 -27.26 3.58 12.66
CA ILE A 11 -28.62 4.12 12.53
C ILE A 11 -28.68 5.38 13.39
N HIS A 12 -29.11 6.49 12.77
CA HIS A 12 -29.28 7.77 13.43
C HIS A 12 -30.75 8.09 13.61
N ASN A 13 -31.14 8.55 14.79
CA ASN A 13 -32.51 9.00 15.06
C ASN A 13 -32.63 10.51 14.84
N TYR A 14 -33.06 10.92 13.63
CA TYR A 14 -33.35 12.32 13.30
C TYR A 14 -34.64 12.88 13.92
N GLY A 15 -35.40 12.04 14.64
CA GLY A 15 -36.62 12.43 15.33
C GLY A 15 -36.37 13.29 16.57
N ASN A 16 -37.46 13.72 17.20
CA ASN A 16 -37.46 14.57 18.40
C ASN A 16 -37.71 13.81 19.71
N CYS A 17 -37.87 12.49 19.64
CA CYS A 17 -38.09 11.62 20.79
C CYS A 17 -37.24 10.35 20.68
N ALA A 18 -37.09 9.63 21.78
CA ALA A 18 -36.41 8.35 21.78
C ALA A 18 -37.26 7.28 21.06
N VAL A 19 -36.61 6.42 20.28
CA VAL A 19 -37.24 5.32 19.55
C VAL A 19 -36.56 4.01 19.91
N ASP A 20 -37.35 3.00 20.29
CA ASP A 20 -36.85 1.63 20.45
C ASP A 20 -36.95 0.88 19.13
N ILE A 21 -35.80 0.50 18.59
CA ILE A 21 -35.67 -0.23 17.33
C ILE A 21 -35.34 -1.71 17.52
N SER A 22 -35.41 -2.24 18.74
CA SER A 22 -35.06 -3.64 19.05
C SER A 22 -35.78 -4.69 18.20
N ASN A 23 -37.02 -4.40 17.77
CA ASN A 23 -37.83 -5.30 16.95
C ASN A 23 -37.89 -4.90 15.47
N TYR A 24 -37.15 -3.87 15.05
CA TYR A 24 -37.11 -3.47 13.65
C TYR A 24 -36.31 -4.50 12.87
N MET A 25 -36.62 -4.62 11.58
CA MET A 25 -35.95 -5.57 10.69
C MET A 25 -34.95 -4.84 9.81
N ILE A 26 -33.83 -5.47 9.52
CA ILE A 26 -32.91 -5.04 8.46
C ILE A 26 -32.94 -6.07 7.33
N CYS A 27 -32.69 -5.62 6.10
CA CYS A 27 -32.54 -6.47 4.92
C CYS A 27 -31.29 -6.06 4.14
N SER A 28 -30.58 -7.04 3.59
CA SER A 28 -29.54 -6.83 2.57
C SER A 28 -29.40 -8.08 1.72
N GLY A 29 -29.37 -7.96 0.39
CA GLY A 29 -29.24 -9.12 -0.50
C GLY A 29 -30.35 -10.15 -0.33
N LEU A 30 -31.57 -9.71 0.04
CA LEU A 30 -32.73 -10.54 0.37
C LEU A 30 -32.54 -11.45 1.60
N ILE A 31 -31.54 -11.18 2.44
CA ILE A 31 -31.37 -11.77 3.75
C ILE A 31 -31.94 -10.78 4.77
N TYR A 32 -32.67 -11.28 5.76
CA TYR A 32 -33.38 -10.47 6.76
C TYR A 32 -32.93 -10.86 8.17
N GLU A 33 -32.85 -9.87 9.07
CA GLU A 33 -32.54 -10.10 10.48
C GLU A 33 -33.20 -9.03 11.36
N SER A 34 -33.54 -9.40 12.60
CA SER A 34 -34.02 -8.47 13.60
C SER A 34 -32.84 -7.72 14.23
N ILE A 35 -32.97 -6.40 14.37
CA ILE A 35 -31.93 -5.55 14.95
C ILE A 35 -31.55 -6.01 16.36
N GLY A 36 -32.51 -6.48 17.16
CA GLY A 36 -32.27 -6.98 18.52
C GLY A 36 -31.39 -8.23 18.61
N ASN A 37 -31.17 -8.95 17.50
CA ASN A 37 -30.31 -10.14 17.45
C ASN A 37 -28.85 -9.83 17.06
N MET A 38 -28.55 -8.58 16.69
CA MET A 38 -27.23 -8.19 16.17
C MET A 38 -26.25 -7.86 17.29
N ASN A 39 -24.96 -7.86 16.95
CA ASN A 39 -23.91 -7.47 17.88
C ASN A 39 -23.94 -5.95 18.07
N VAL A 40 -24.15 -5.49 19.31
CA VAL A 40 -24.08 -4.06 19.63
C VAL A 40 -22.62 -3.62 19.73
N ILE A 41 -22.23 -2.65 18.92
CA ILE A 41 -20.88 -2.04 18.96
C ILE A 41 -20.91 -0.70 19.71
N GLY A 42 -22.00 0.05 19.59
CA GLY A 42 -22.12 1.36 20.24
C GLY A 42 -23.57 1.81 20.41
N GLY A 43 -23.85 2.48 21.52
CA GLY A 43 -25.19 2.96 21.85
C GLY A 43 -26.10 1.87 22.40
N SER A 44 -27.41 2.02 22.17
CA SER A 44 -28.47 1.10 22.61
C SER A 44 -29.59 1.07 21.57
N THR A 45 -30.38 -0.01 21.52
CA THR A 45 -31.54 -0.13 20.63
C THR A 45 -32.64 0.87 20.96
N THR A 46 -32.63 1.46 22.16
CA THR A 46 -33.43 2.67 22.44
C THR A 46 -32.59 3.91 22.14
N ILE A 47 -32.75 4.45 20.92
CA ILE A 47 -31.96 5.57 20.41
C ILE A 47 -32.60 6.89 20.85
N PRO A 48 -31.94 7.75 21.63
CA PRO A 48 -32.46 9.08 21.96
C PRO A 48 -32.59 9.95 20.71
N ALA A 49 -33.34 11.04 20.80
CA ALA A 49 -33.42 12.04 19.73
C ALA A 49 -32.02 12.58 19.39
N GLY A 50 -31.65 12.57 18.11
CA GLY A 50 -30.32 12.92 17.63
C GLY A 50 -29.21 11.94 18.02
N GLY A 51 -29.57 10.75 18.53
CA GLY A 51 -28.63 9.72 18.93
C GLY A 51 -28.29 8.74 17.80
N ASP A 52 -27.21 8.00 18.00
CA ASP A 52 -26.76 6.93 17.12
C ASP A 52 -26.80 5.56 17.82
N PHE A 53 -27.06 4.53 17.03
CA PHE A 53 -26.86 3.14 17.40
C PHE A 53 -26.01 2.45 16.32
N THR A 54 -24.92 1.84 16.75
CA THR A 54 -23.99 1.11 15.86
C THR A 54 -24.02 -0.37 16.19
N LEU A 55 -24.20 -1.17 15.15
CA LEU A 55 -24.30 -2.61 15.24
C LEU A 55 -23.37 -3.28 14.22
N GLU A 56 -23.04 -4.53 14.47
CA GLU A 56 -22.43 -5.45 13.51
C GLU A 56 -23.40 -6.59 13.23
N TRP A 57 -23.50 -6.97 11.96
CA TRP A 57 -24.24 -8.16 11.54
C TRP A 57 -23.28 -9.27 11.11
N PRO A 58 -22.90 -10.20 12.00
CA PRO A 58 -21.81 -11.14 11.74
C PRO A 58 -22.09 -12.10 10.58
N ALA A 59 -23.36 -12.49 10.43
CA ALA A 59 -23.83 -13.39 9.39
C ALA A 59 -23.99 -12.72 8.02
N TRP A 60 -23.86 -11.39 7.94
CA TRP A 60 -23.97 -10.68 6.68
C TRP A 60 -22.80 -11.00 5.75
N VAL A 61 -23.11 -11.36 4.51
CA VAL A 61 -22.12 -11.63 3.46
C VAL A 61 -22.54 -10.81 2.23
N PRO A 62 -22.16 -9.52 2.18
CA PRO A 62 -22.53 -8.66 1.05
C PRO A 62 -21.79 -9.07 -0.22
N GLU A 63 -22.45 -8.94 -1.38
CA GLU A 63 -21.81 -9.14 -2.67
C GLU A 63 -20.71 -8.08 -2.92
N PRO A 64 -19.47 -8.48 -3.26
CA PRO A 64 -18.34 -7.55 -3.37
C PRO A 64 -18.53 -6.46 -4.44
N SER A 65 -19.26 -6.77 -5.51
CA SER A 65 -19.54 -5.84 -6.61
C SER A 65 -20.54 -4.74 -6.25
N GLY A 66 -21.33 -4.94 -5.19
CA GLY A 66 -22.43 -4.06 -4.82
C GLY A 66 -23.60 -4.82 -4.19
N THR A 67 -24.29 -4.18 -3.26
CA THR A 67 -25.48 -4.72 -2.59
C THR A 67 -26.35 -3.57 -2.06
N ASP A 68 -27.48 -3.91 -1.47
CA ASP A 68 -28.40 -3.00 -0.79
C ASP A 68 -28.38 -3.12 0.75
N LEU A 69 -29.02 -2.17 1.41
CA LEU A 69 -29.40 -2.21 2.81
C LEU A 69 -30.76 -1.51 2.97
N ALA A 70 -31.70 -2.16 3.64
CA ALA A 70 -33.00 -1.59 3.95
C ALA A 70 -33.33 -1.78 5.43
N ILE A 71 -34.07 -0.83 6.00
CA ILE A 71 -34.62 -0.93 7.35
C ILE A 71 -36.14 -0.98 7.21
N TYR A 72 -36.78 -1.84 8.01
CA TYR A 72 -38.22 -2.04 8.02
C TYR A 72 -38.77 -1.98 9.44
N LEU A 73 -40.07 -1.67 9.53
CA LEU A 73 -40.85 -1.73 10.76
C LEU A 73 -40.91 -3.16 11.33
N PRO A 74 -41.19 -3.31 12.64
CA PRO A 74 -41.40 -4.61 13.25
C PRO A 74 -42.52 -5.41 12.58
N GLY A 75 -42.24 -6.67 12.23
CA GLY A 75 -43.23 -7.57 11.61
C GLY A 75 -43.60 -7.23 10.16
N ALA A 76 -42.75 -6.46 9.47
CA ALA A 76 -42.96 -6.01 8.10
C ALA A 76 -43.30 -7.13 7.11
N ASP A 77 -44.19 -6.83 6.17
CA ASP A 77 -44.24 -7.50 4.87
C ASP A 77 -43.16 -6.86 3.99
N PHE A 78 -42.10 -7.59 3.68
CA PHE A 78 -40.96 -7.05 2.95
C PHE A 78 -41.27 -6.65 1.50
N THR A 79 -42.45 -7.01 0.99
CA THR A 79 -42.95 -6.58 -0.32
C THR A 79 -43.81 -5.32 -0.26
N ASN A 80 -44.23 -4.91 0.94
CA ASN A 80 -45.05 -3.73 1.18
C ASN A 80 -44.16 -2.47 1.33
N PRO A 81 -44.27 -1.48 0.43
CA PRO A 81 -43.50 -0.24 0.52
C PRO A 81 -43.76 0.57 1.79
N ASP A 82 -44.94 0.46 2.40
CA ASP A 82 -45.27 1.20 3.62
C ASP A 82 -44.47 0.72 4.85
N ASP A 83 -44.06 -0.55 4.85
CA ASP A 83 -43.33 -1.15 5.97
C ASP A 83 -41.82 -0.84 5.94
N MET A 84 -41.28 -0.43 4.78
CA MET A 84 -39.89 0.01 4.64
C MET A 84 -39.72 1.42 5.24
N LEU A 85 -38.61 1.67 5.92
CA LEU A 85 -38.30 2.96 6.52
C LEU A 85 -37.23 3.72 5.74
N ASP A 86 -36.16 3.02 5.36
CA ASP A 86 -35.03 3.60 4.65
C ASP A 86 -34.39 2.53 3.76
N PHE A 87 -33.68 2.99 2.72
CA PHE A 87 -33.01 2.16 1.74
C PHE A 87 -31.77 2.85 1.20
N VAL A 88 -30.71 2.08 1.03
CA VAL A 88 -29.52 2.48 0.28
C VAL A 88 -28.98 1.28 -0.49
N GLN A 89 -28.40 1.52 -1.67
CA GLN A 89 -27.59 0.52 -2.36
C GLN A 89 -26.35 1.16 -2.99
N TRP A 90 -25.32 0.35 -3.20
CA TRP A 90 -24.02 0.80 -3.71
C TRP A 90 -23.41 -0.22 -4.67
N GLY A 91 -22.46 0.23 -5.48
CA GLY A 91 -21.71 -0.60 -6.44
C GLY A 91 -22.50 -1.00 -7.69
N THR A 92 -23.73 -1.47 -7.53
CA THR A 92 -24.65 -1.89 -8.60
C THR A 92 -26.06 -1.35 -8.35
N ALA A 93 -26.86 -1.26 -9.41
CA ALA A 93 -28.31 -1.04 -9.30
C ALA A 93 -29.08 -2.37 -9.40
N GLY A 94 -30.38 -2.35 -9.12
CA GLY A 94 -31.21 -3.56 -9.20
C GLY A 94 -30.98 -4.54 -8.06
N ASN A 95 -30.39 -4.11 -6.94
CA ASN A 95 -30.14 -5.01 -5.81
C ASN A 95 -31.39 -5.19 -4.96
N GLY A 96 -31.51 -6.38 -4.37
CA GLY A 96 -32.47 -6.74 -3.32
C GLY A 96 -33.81 -6.01 -3.41
N GLN A 97 -34.02 -5.07 -2.49
CA GLN A 97 -35.30 -4.39 -2.27
C GLN A 97 -35.47 -3.06 -3.05
N GLU A 98 -34.67 -2.80 -4.08
CA GLU A 98 -34.75 -1.57 -4.89
C GLU A 98 -36.17 -1.30 -5.40
N SER A 99 -36.87 -2.32 -5.90
CA SER A 99 -38.23 -2.12 -6.43
C SER A 99 -39.24 -1.69 -5.37
N VAL A 100 -39.06 -2.12 -4.12
CA VAL A 100 -39.93 -1.72 -3.01
C VAL A 100 -39.60 -0.31 -2.54
N ALA A 101 -38.31 0.05 -2.51
CA ALA A 101 -37.87 1.40 -2.19
C ALA A 101 -38.29 2.44 -3.25
N ASP A 102 -38.24 2.07 -4.53
CA ASP A 102 -38.75 2.87 -5.65
C ASP A 102 -40.27 3.04 -5.57
N ALA A 103 -41.00 1.96 -5.29
CA ALA A 103 -42.45 2.01 -5.08
C ALA A 103 -42.86 2.89 -3.88
N LYS A 104 -42.02 2.93 -2.83
CA LYS A 104 -42.22 3.85 -1.68
C LYS A 104 -41.92 5.31 -2.05
N GLY A 105 -41.06 5.53 -3.04
CA GLY A 105 -40.59 6.85 -3.45
C GLY A 105 -39.40 7.39 -2.64
N ILE A 106 -38.71 6.53 -1.87
CA ILE A 106 -37.49 6.90 -1.12
C ILE A 106 -36.21 6.57 -1.89
N TRP A 107 -36.33 5.87 -3.01
CA TRP A 107 -35.22 5.59 -3.91
C TRP A 107 -35.66 5.74 -5.36
N THR A 108 -34.71 5.92 -6.28
CA THR A 108 -34.99 5.91 -7.72
C THR A 108 -34.35 4.66 -8.32
N ALA A 109 -35.16 3.79 -8.91
CA ALA A 109 -34.68 2.57 -9.55
C ALA A 109 -33.56 2.85 -10.58
N GLY A 110 -32.54 2.01 -10.60
CA GLY A 110 -31.37 2.17 -11.47
C GLY A 110 -30.24 3.03 -10.88
N THR A 111 -30.43 3.64 -9.71
CA THR A 111 -29.42 4.51 -9.07
C THR A 111 -28.71 3.81 -7.91
N PHE A 112 -27.43 4.08 -7.71
CA PHE A 112 -26.63 3.51 -6.63
C PHE A 112 -25.54 4.49 -6.17
N VAL A 113 -25.11 4.34 -4.92
CA VAL A 113 -24.03 5.15 -4.35
C VAL A 113 -22.69 4.70 -4.96
N THR A 114 -21.95 5.66 -5.51
CA THR A 114 -20.61 5.46 -6.04
C THR A 114 -19.54 5.68 -4.97
N GLY A 115 -18.32 5.20 -5.21
CA GLY A 115 -17.21 5.27 -4.27
C GLY A 115 -17.06 3.96 -3.51
N PHE A 116 -16.42 4.02 -2.34
CA PHE A 116 -16.08 2.85 -1.55
C PHE A 116 -16.73 2.93 -0.17
N ALA A 117 -16.83 1.79 0.51
CA ALA A 117 -17.23 1.76 1.90
C ALA A 117 -16.24 2.56 2.78
N PRO A 118 -16.70 3.21 3.88
CA PRO A 118 -18.10 3.29 4.33
C PRO A 118 -18.96 4.23 3.49
N TYR A 119 -20.24 3.86 3.33
CA TYR A 119 -21.27 4.70 2.72
C TYR A 119 -21.99 5.48 3.80
N ASN A 120 -21.94 6.80 3.70
CA ASN A 120 -22.47 7.71 4.71
C ASN A 120 -23.69 8.45 4.18
N TYR A 121 -24.71 8.53 5.00
CA TYR A 121 -25.85 9.40 4.75
C TYR A 121 -25.45 10.84 5.08
N THR A 122 -25.76 11.77 4.18
CA THR A 122 -25.37 13.20 4.25
C THR A 122 -26.58 14.11 4.40
N GLY A 123 -27.79 13.56 4.51
CA GLY A 123 -29.01 14.32 4.74
C GLY A 123 -29.28 14.61 6.22
N ASN A 124 -30.52 15.01 6.50
CA ASN A 124 -30.99 15.40 7.84
C ASN A 124 -32.19 14.58 8.34
N GLY A 125 -32.49 13.45 7.68
CA GLY A 125 -33.60 12.57 8.03
C GLY A 125 -34.95 12.95 7.42
N SER A 126 -35.04 14.06 6.67
CA SER A 126 -36.22 14.39 5.85
C SER A 126 -35.99 14.15 4.35
N GLN A 127 -34.86 13.54 4.00
CA GLN A 127 -34.36 13.44 2.64
C GLN A 127 -33.98 12.01 2.35
N ASP A 128 -34.36 11.52 1.18
CA ASP A 128 -34.14 10.14 0.77
C ASP A 128 -33.47 10.08 -0.61
N GLY A 129 -32.94 8.92 -0.94
CA GLY A 129 -32.37 8.63 -2.26
C GLY A 129 -30.87 8.89 -2.38
N VAL A 130 -30.32 8.46 -3.52
CA VAL A 130 -28.88 8.40 -3.78
C VAL A 130 -28.13 9.72 -3.57
N LEU A 131 -28.79 10.87 -3.76
CA LEU A 131 -28.16 12.19 -3.63
C LEU A 131 -27.79 12.56 -2.19
N PHE A 132 -28.36 11.85 -1.20
CA PHE A 132 -28.07 12.06 0.21
C PHE A 132 -27.21 10.95 0.80
N TRP A 133 -26.53 10.19 -0.07
CA TRP A 133 -25.57 9.18 0.32
C TRP A 133 -24.26 9.39 -0.44
N GLN A 134 -23.15 9.16 0.26
CA GLN A 134 -21.82 9.33 -0.28
C GLN A 134 -20.93 8.16 0.15
N GLY A 135 -20.28 7.52 -0.83
CA GLY A 135 -19.15 6.62 -0.57
C GLY A 135 -17.86 7.39 -0.32
N SER A 136 -16.95 6.77 0.41
CA SER A 136 -15.58 7.27 0.59
C SER A 136 -14.79 7.23 -0.72
N ALA A 137 -13.71 8.01 -0.78
CA ALA A 137 -12.72 7.89 -1.84
C ALA A 137 -12.11 6.48 -1.82
N ALA A 138 -11.60 6.03 -2.98
CA ALA A 138 -10.91 4.75 -3.04
C ALA A 138 -9.71 4.74 -2.08
N PRO A 139 -9.47 3.63 -1.37
CA PRO A 139 -8.26 3.50 -0.59
C PRO A 139 -7.04 3.62 -1.51
N CYS A 140 -5.97 4.19 -1.00
CA CYS A 140 -4.68 4.20 -1.69
C CYS A 140 -4.20 2.75 -1.86
N SER A 141 -3.65 2.44 -3.03
CA SER A 141 -2.96 1.17 -3.31
C SER A 141 -1.67 1.43 -4.08
N ILE A 142 -0.62 0.69 -3.72
CA ILE A 142 0.59 0.59 -4.53
C ILE A 142 0.47 -0.68 -5.35
N ASP A 143 0.21 -0.53 -6.63
CA ASP A 143 -0.22 -1.60 -7.53
C ASP A 143 0.96 -2.41 -8.08
N GLY A 144 2.18 -1.86 -8.05
CA GLY A 144 3.38 -2.54 -8.50
C GLY A 144 4.65 -1.68 -8.47
N ALA A 145 5.80 -2.34 -8.55
CA ALA A 145 7.09 -1.72 -8.82
C ALA A 145 7.82 -2.51 -9.92
N LEU A 146 8.54 -1.81 -10.79
CA LEU A 146 9.33 -2.39 -11.87
C LEU A 146 10.73 -1.79 -11.86
N PRO A 147 11.81 -2.59 -11.73
CA PRO A 147 13.16 -2.08 -11.89
C PRO A 147 13.39 -1.69 -13.35
N LEU A 148 14.01 -0.54 -13.54
CA LEU A 148 14.44 -0.01 -14.83
C LEU A 148 15.98 -0.02 -14.89
N SER A 149 16.58 1.03 -15.47
CA SER A 149 18.03 1.14 -15.62
C SER A 149 18.75 1.09 -14.28
N GLN A 150 19.83 0.30 -14.25
CA GLN A 150 20.77 0.20 -13.15
C GLN A 150 22.15 0.61 -13.69
N THR A 151 22.92 1.38 -12.92
CA THR A 151 24.33 1.64 -13.25
C THR A 151 25.21 0.48 -12.81
N ALA A 152 26.39 0.34 -13.41
CA ALA A 152 27.44 -0.50 -12.83
C ALA A 152 27.86 0.03 -11.44
N CYS A 153 28.60 -0.79 -10.69
CA CYS A 153 29.28 -0.37 -9.47
C CYS A 153 30.31 0.73 -9.79
N GLU A 154 30.33 1.80 -8.98
CA GLU A 154 31.31 2.89 -9.04
C GLU A 154 32.52 2.55 -8.14
N PRO A 155 33.73 2.37 -8.70
CA PRO A 155 34.91 1.96 -7.93
C PRO A 155 35.30 2.91 -6.81
N ALA A 156 34.95 4.19 -6.89
CA ALA A 156 35.32 5.16 -5.87
C ALA A 156 34.59 4.99 -4.53
N ASP A 157 33.37 4.44 -4.54
CA ASP A 157 32.51 4.37 -3.35
C ASP A 157 31.75 3.04 -3.20
N ASN A 158 32.01 2.06 -4.08
CA ASN A 158 31.30 0.79 -4.15
C ASN A 158 29.77 0.94 -4.32
N ALA A 159 29.31 2.10 -4.82
CA ALA A 159 27.89 2.41 -4.92
C ALA A 159 27.37 2.29 -6.35
N TYR A 160 26.05 2.20 -6.48
CA TYR A 160 25.36 2.30 -7.77
C TYR A 160 24.03 3.06 -7.63
N THR A 161 23.37 3.26 -8.76
CA THR A 161 22.03 3.86 -8.84
C THR A 161 21.06 2.89 -9.49
N GLN A 162 19.80 2.93 -9.04
CA GLN A 162 18.71 2.09 -9.56
C GLN A 162 17.50 2.96 -9.88
N GLN A 163 16.99 2.88 -11.11
CA GLN A 163 15.69 3.44 -11.46
C GLN A 163 14.56 2.46 -11.18
N ILE A 164 13.44 2.94 -10.63
CA ILE A 164 12.26 2.13 -10.36
C ILE A 164 11.03 2.89 -10.86
N ALA A 165 10.17 2.22 -11.63
CA ALA A 165 8.82 2.69 -11.91
C ALA A 165 7.85 2.13 -10.86
N VAL A 166 7.17 3.01 -10.14
CA VAL A 166 6.14 2.66 -9.15
C VAL A 166 4.77 2.99 -9.71
N PHE A 167 3.86 2.02 -9.62
CA PHE A 167 2.47 2.11 -10.03
C PHE A 167 1.61 2.18 -8.78
N TYR A 168 0.68 3.13 -8.73
CA TYR A 168 -0.28 3.27 -7.64
C TYR A 168 -1.59 3.88 -8.12
N SER A 169 -2.63 3.64 -7.34
CA SER A 169 -3.97 4.16 -7.52
C SER A 169 -4.41 4.90 -6.26
N SER A 170 -5.09 6.03 -6.44
CA SER A 170 -5.65 6.83 -5.33
C SER A 170 -4.64 7.23 -4.26
N GLY A 171 -3.36 7.40 -4.65
CA GLY A 171 -2.32 7.92 -3.77
C GLY A 171 -2.54 9.38 -3.35
N PRO A 172 -1.96 9.81 -2.21
CA PRO A 172 -2.04 11.20 -1.75
C PRO A 172 -1.54 12.20 -2.81
N ALA A 173 -2.22 13.34 -2.96
CA ALA A 173 -1.81 14.38 -3.92
C ALA A 173 -0.63 15.25 -3.44
N VAL A 174 -0.18 15.07 -2.20
CA VAL A 174 0.89 15.84 -1.54
C VAL A 174 1.77 14.91 -0.70
N GLY A 175 2.97 15.36 -0.35
CA GLY A 175 3.94 14.59 0.43
C GLY A 175 5.00 13.94 -0.45
N THR A 176 5.60 12.86 0.05
CA THR A 176 6.62 12.07 -0.66
C THR A 176 6.21 10.61 -0.79
N LEU A 177 6.73 9.97 -1.84
CA LEU A 177 6.88 8.54 -1.97
C LEU A 177 8.26 8.18 -1.41
N ASP A 178 8.28 7.42 -0.33
CA ASP A 178 9.48 7.01 0.37
C ASP A 178 9.84 5.58 -0.06
N ILE A 179 11.07 5.39 -0.54
CA ILE A 179 11.56 4.10 -1.04
C ILE A 179 12.90 3.79 -0.39
N ASN A 180 12.97 2.72 0.42
CA ASN A 180 14.17 2.28 1.13
C ASN A 180 14.92 3.42 1.85
N GLY A 181 14.18 4.38 2.42
CA GLY A 181 14.73 5.53 3.15
C GLY A 181 15.03 6.78 2.30
N GLN A 182 14.85 6.73 0.98
CA GLN A 182 14.95 7.90 0.09
C GLN A 182 13.55 8.46 -0.23
N SER A 183 13.38 9.78 -0.20
CA SER A 183 12.07 10.43 -0.37
C SER A 183 11.96 11.22 -1.67
N PHE A 184 10.86 11.00 -2.41
CA PHE A 184 10.60 11.66 -3.69
C PHE A 184 9.24 12.38 -3.67
N PRO A 185 9.13 13.66 -4.11
CA PRO A 185 7.83 14.34 -4.16
C PRO A 185 6.81 13.57 -5.02
N VAL A 186 5.60 13.38 -4.51
CA VAL A 186 4.56 12.60 -5.22
C VAL A 186 4.22 13.23 -6.57
N GLN A 187 4.06 12.39 -7.59
CA GLN A 187 3.67 12.76 -8.96
C GLN A 187 2.47 11.90 -9.42
N PRO A 188 1.98 12.03 -10.66
CA PRO A 188 1.03 11.05 -11.19
C PRO A 188 1.70 9.67 -11.42
N SER A 189 0.91 8.60 -11.23
CA SER A 189 1.31 7.21 -11.54
C SER A 189 1.29 6.94 -13.07
N PRO A 190 2.24 6.16 -13.63
CA PRO A 190 3.41 5.61 -12.94
C PRO A 190 4.48 6.69 -12.69
N MET A 191 5.14 6.59 -11.54
CA MET A 191 6.20 7.50 -11.13
C MET A 191 7.56 6.79 -11.27
N VAL A 192 8.50 7.40 -11.99
CA VAL A 192 9.87 6.89 -12.11
C VAL A 192 10.78 7.66 -11.15
N VAL A 193 11.50 6.93 -10.31
CA VAL A 193 12.48 7.49 -9.37
C VAL A 193 13.85 6.87 -9.60
N THR A 194 14.91 7.58 -9.19
CA THR A 194 16.28 7.07 -9.17
C THR A 194 16.74 7.00 -7.72
N LEU A 195 16.94 5.79 -7.22
CA LEU A 195 17.66 5.53 -5.98
C LEU A 195 19.15 5.71 -6.24
N ILE A 196 19.84 6.38 -5.33
CA ILE A 196 21.28 6.66 -5.41
C ILE A 196 22.02 6.15 -4.17
N GLY A 197 23.33 5.94 -4.30
CA GLY A 197 24.18 5.55 -3.15
C GLY A 197 23.79 4.18 -2.58
N LEU A 198 23.42 3.24 -3.45
CA LEU A 198 23.10 1.88 -3.05
C LEU A 198 24.37 1.02 -3.01
N ASP A 199 24.53 0.15 -2.03
CA ASP A 199 25.71 -0.71 -1.86
C ASP A 199 25.75 -1.83 -2.91
N SER A 200 26.83 -1.92 -3.69
CA SER A 200 27.04 -3.02 -4.64
C SER A 200 27.60 -4.22 -3.90
N ASP A 201 26.80 -5.28 -3.74
CA ASP A 201 27.16 -6.50 -3.00
C ASP A 201 26.73 -7.80 -3.72
N GLY A 202 26.13 -7.69 -4.90
CA GLY A 202 25.63 -8.80 -5.70
C GLY A 202 24.37 -9.47 -5.15
N ASN A 203 23.78 -8.96 -4.06
CA ASN A 203 22.63 -9.56 -3.41
C ASN A 203 21.30 -9.05 -3.99
N SER A 204 20.22 -9.77 -3.71
CA SER A 204 18.87 -9.31 -4.04
C SER A 204 18.44 -8.17 -3.12
N VAL A 205 17.83 -7.13 -3.68
CA VAL A 205 17.36 -5.96 -2.94
C VAL A 205 15.84 -5.98 -2.84
N ASP A 206 15.35 -6.01 -1.60
CA ASP A 206 13.94 -5.77 -1.28
C ASP A 206 13.62 -4.29 -1.41
N VAL A 207 12.44 -3.95 -1.93
CA VAL A 207 12.00 -2.57 -2.09
C VAL A 207 10.75 -2.32 -1.25
N ASN A 208 10.90 -1.48 -0.23
CA ASN A 208 9.81 -0.99 0.60
C ASN A 208 9.38 0.38 0.09
N VAL A 209 8.12 0.51 -0.30
CA VAL A 209 7.52 1.76 -0.80
C VAL A 209 6.42 2.20 0.17
N SER A 210 6.39 3.48 0.54
CA SER A 210 5.30 4.04 1.34
C SER A 210 5.02 5.51 0.99
N PHE A 211 3.80 5.98 1.23
CA PHE A 211 3.49 7.41 1.13
C PHE A 211 3.67 8.11 2.48
N SER A 212 4.36 9.25 2.50
CA SER A 212 4.59 10.02 3.74
C SER A 212 3.30 10.63 4.31
N ALA A 213 2.34 10.94 3.44
CA ALA A 213 1.05 11.53 3.81
C ALA A 213 -0.03 10.47 4.15
N ASP A 214 0.22 9.20 3.79
CA ASP A 214 -0.60 8.05 4.16
C ASP A 214 0.30 6.82 4.38
N PRO A 215 0.96 6.72 5.56
CA PRO A 215 1.93 5.65 5.81
C PRO A 215 1.33 4.23 5.83
N ALA A 216 0.00 4.10 5.90
CA ALA A 216 -0.67 2.81 5.78
C ALA A 216 -0.69 2.30 4.33
N CYS A 217 -0.60 3.21 3.35
CA CYS A 217 -0.41 2.88 1.95
C CYS A 217 1.07 2.57 1.70
N SER A 218 1.44 1.32 1.95
CA SER A 218 2.80 0.82 1.81
C SER A 218 2.79 -0.60 1.25
N GLU A 219 3.81 -0.92 0.46
CA GLU A 219 4.01 -2.25 -0.11
C GLU A 219 5.50 -2.61 -0.10
N THR A 220 5.77 -3.91 0.06
CA THR A 220 7.12 -4.47 -0.02
C THR A 220 7.21 -5.42 -1.20
N TYR A 221 8.22 -5.22 -2.04
CA TYR A 221 8.56 -6.09 -3.16
C TYR A 221 9.88 -6.82 -2.85
N PRO A 222 9.82 -8.07 -2.37
CA PRO A 222 11.03 -8.83 -2.04
C PRO A 222 11.87 -9.15 -3.28
N GLY A 223 13.18 -8.94 -3.20
CA GLY A 223 14.14 -9.21 -4.25
C GLY A 223 13.77 -8.58 -5.60
N LEU A 224 13.22 -7.35 -5.59
CA LEU A 224 12.72 -6.69 -6.79
C LEU A 224 13.78 -6.61 -7.89
N PHE A 225 15.04 -6.43 -7.50
CA PHE A 225 16.19 -6.45 -8.39
C PHE A 225 17.42 -7.03 -7.67
N ILE A 226 18.49 -7.28 -8.41
CA ILE A 226 19.78 -7.75 -7.90
C ILE A 226 20.76 -6.58 -8.00
N ALA A 227 21.46 -6.26 -6.92
CA ALA A 227 22.53 -5.26 -6.94
C ALA A 227 23.66 -5.73 -7.86
N PRO A 228 24.43 -4.83 -8.49
CA PRO A 228 25.71 -5.20 -9.06
C PRO A 228 26.56 -5.91 -8.00
N ALA A 229 27.41 -6.84 -8.43
CA ALA A 229 28.47 -7.33 -7.56
C ALA A 229 29.28 -6.13 -7.03
N ALA A 230 29.90 -6.30 -5.86
CA ALA A 230 30.90 -5.35 -5.38
C ALA A 230 31.89 -5.03 -6.50
N CYS A 231 32.53 -3.88 -6.40
CA CYS A 231 33.56 -3.42 -7.33
C CYS A 231 34.84 -4.28 -7.25
N ASP A 232 34.69 -5.59 -7.28
CA ASP A 232 35.74 -6.59 -7.38
C ASP A 232 36.09 -6.75 -8.87
N GLY A 233 36.90 -5.82 -9.37
CA GLY A 233 38.16 -6.34 -9.91
C GLY A 233 39.01 -6.72 -8.69
N PRO A 234 39.82 -7.80 -8.71
CA PRO A 234 40.74 -8.05 -7.61
C PRO A 234 41.45 -6.73 -7.28
N CYS A 235 41.38 -6.28 -6.02
CA CYS A 235 42.35 -5.32 -5.53
C CYS A 235 43.70 -6.03 -5.61
N GLU A 236 44.32 -6.02 -6.80
CA GLU A 236 45.65 -6.57 -7.04
C GLU A 236 46.68 -5.87 -6.14
N SER A 237 46.31 -4.75 -5.51
CA SER A 237 47.10 -4.01 -4.53
C SER A 237 46.84 -4.36 -3.06
N ASP A 238 45.92 -5.26 -2.71
CA ASP A 238 45.84 -5.89 -1.37
C ASP A 238 46.50 -7.27 -1.46
N LEU A 239 47.82 -7.29 -1.24
CA LEU A 239 48.64 -8.48 -1.41
C LEU A 239 48.54 -9.41 -0.19
N ASN A 240 48.23 -8.86 0.97
CA ASN A 240 48.23 -9.59 2.23
C ASN A 240 46.83 -10.08 2.66
N GLY A 241 45.77 -9.57 2.03
CA GLY A 241 44.38 -9.99 2.21
C GLY A 241 43.73 -9.49 3.49
N ASP A 242 44.18 -8.34 4.02
CA ASP A 242 43.58 -7.72 5.23
C ASP A 242 42.47 -6.71 4.93
N GLY A 243 42.14 -6.54 3.64
CA GLY A 243 41.06 -5.69 3.16
C GLY A 243 41.43 -4.22 3.08
N LEU A 244 42.72 -3.88 3.14
CA LEU A 244 43.24 -2.54 2.94
C LEU A 244 44.40 -2.61 1.95
N SER A 245 44.47 -1.69 0.98
CA SER A 245 45.69 -1.52 0.19
C SER A 245 46.54 -0.43 0.84
N ASP A 246 47.47 -0.82 1.71
CA ASP A 246 48.25 0.11 2.51
C ASP A 246 49.77 -0.12 2.43
N ILE A 247 50.51 0.43 3.40
CA ILE A 247 51.96 0.29 3.42
C ILE A 247 52.42 -1.17 3.56
N ALA A 248 51.63 -2.05 4.17
CA ALA A 248 51.89 -3.46 4.27
C ALA A 248 51.97 -4.10 2.88
N ASP A 249 51.00 -3.81 2.00
CA ASP A 249 50.98 -4.33 0.62
C ASP A 249 52.05 -3.71 -0.24
N LEU A 250 52.33 -2.41 -0.06
CA LEU A 250 53.44 -1.78 -0.78
C LEU A 250 54.79 -2.40 -0.38
N LEU A 251 54.96 -2.77 0.89
CA LEU A 251 56.17 -3.44 1.35
C LEU A 251 56.27 -4.88 0.82
N GLU A 252 55.15 -5.58 0.70
CA GLU A 252 55.08 -6.91 0.09
C GLU A 252 55.39 -6.85 -1.42
N PHE A 253 54.82 -5.87 -2.13
CA PHE A 253 55.13 -5.59 -3.54
C PHE A 253 56.63 -5.32 -3.75
N LEU A 254 57.21 -4.46 -2.90
CA LEU A 254 58.64 -4.12 -2.99
C LEU A 254 59.55 -5.29 -2.61
N ALA A 255 59.09 -6.22 -1.76
CA ALA A 255 59.83 -7.45 -1.46
C ALA A 255 59.91 -8.38 -2.68
N ASP A 256 58.90 -8.35 -3.54
CA ASP A 256 58.81 -9.11 -4.79
C ASP A 256 59.37 -8.36 -6.01
N PHE A 257 59.80 -7.09 -5.88
CA PHE A 257 60.26 -6.32 -7.03
C PHE A 257 61.46 -6.97 -7.75
N GLY A 258 61.30 -7.28 -9.03
CA GLY A 258 62.26 -8.02 -9.85
C GLY A 258 62.14 -9.55 -9.74
N CYS A 259 61.11 -10.07 -9.06
CA CYS A 259 60.75 -11.48 -9.06
C CYS A 259 60.35 -11.94 -10.47
N VAL A 260 60.63 -13.21 -10.79
CA VAL A 260 60.30 -13.85 -12.07
C VAL A 260 59.63 -15.19 -11.78
N GLY A 261 58.47 -15.46 -12.37
CA GLY A 261 57.68 -16.67 -12.14
C GLY A 261 56.33 -16.34 -11.49
N THR A 262 55.92 -17.11 -10.48
CA THR A 262 54.69 -16.83 -9.72
C THR A 262 55.04 -15.95 -8.53
N CYS A 263 54.81 -14.65 -8.65
CA CYS A 263 55.10 -13.64 -7.64
C CYS A 263 53.78 -13.01 -7.17
N LEU A 264 53.68 -12.59 -5.90
CA LEU A 264 52.46 -11.94 -5.41
C LEU A 264 52.30 -10.54 -6.03
N GLY A 265 53.41 -9.86 -6.29
CA GLY A 265 53.43 -8.55 -6.93
C GLY A 265 53.30 -8.53 -8.47
N ASP A 266 53.14 -9.67 -9.16
CA ASP A 266 52.91 -9.72 -10.62
C ASP A 266 51.42 -9.51 -10.90
N LEU A 267 51.02 -8.24 -10.98
CA LEU A 267 49.62 -7.83 -11.06
C LEU A 267 49.09 -8.01 -12.49
N ASN A 268 49.93 -7.76 -13.49
CA ASN A 268 49.54 -7.88 -14.89
C ASN A 268 49.65 -9.32 -15.45
N ASN A 269 50.17 -10.27 -14.66
CA ASN A 269 50.41 -11.67 -15.01
C ASN A 269 51.35 -11.87 -16.22
N ASP A 270 52.35 -11.00 -16.39
CA ASP A 270 53.36 -11.13 -17.46
C ASP A 270 54.56 -12.00 -17.06
N GLY A 271 54.59 -12.48 -15.82
CA GLY A 271 55.60 -13.36 -15.27
C GLY A 271 56.76 -12.63 -14.60
N MET A 272 56.67 -11.31 -14.42
CA MET A 272 57.62 -10.49 -13.67
C MET A 272 56.90 -9.49 -12.77
N THR A 273 57.51 -9.14 -11.63
CA THR A 273 57.10 -7.98 -10.83
C THR A 273 58.00 -6.80 -11.16
N ASP A 274 57.50 -5.81 -11.90
CA ASP A 274 58.28 -4.64 -12.29
C ASP A 274 57.52 -3.31 -12.22
N SER A 275 58.03 -2.29 -12.93
CA SER A 275 57.41 -0.97 -12.99
C SER A 275 56.03 -0.94 -13.66
N ALA A 276 55.67 -1.94 -14.46
CA ALA A 276 54.34 -2.09 -15.02
C ALA A 276 53.33 -2.42 -13.91
N ASP A 277 53.71 -3.30 -12.98
CA ASP A 277 52.85 -3.72 -11.87
C ASP A 277 52.68 -2.62 -10.83
N ILE A 278 53.72 -1.83 -10.53
CA ILE A 278 53.56 -0.72 -9.58
C ILE A 278 52.60 0.35 -10.12
N LEU A 279 52.48 0.48 -11.45
CA LEU A 279 51.50 1.38 -12.06
C LEU A 279 50.06 0.85 -11.98
N LEU A 280 49.88 -0.46 -11.77
CA LEU A 280 48.60 -1.08 -11.45
C LEU A 280 48.29 -1.04 -9.95
N PHE A 281 49.33 -1.05 -9.11
CA PHE A 281 49.21 -0.94 -7.65
C PHE A 281 48.77 0.47 -7.18
N LEU A 282 49.42 1.51 -7.70
CA LEU A 282 49.26 2.89 -7.21
C LEU A 282 47.83 3.46 -7.24
N PRO A 283 46.96 3.13 -8.21
CA PRO A 283 45.56 3.56 -8.21
C PRO A 283 44.75 3.06 -7.00
N GLY A 284 45.11 1.90 -6.43
CA GLY A 284 44.44 1.32 -5.26
C GLY A 284 45.03 1.75 -3.91
N TYR A 285 46.26 2.30 -3.89
CA TYR A 285 46.96 2.61 -2.64
C TYR A 285 46.22 3.63 -1.77
N GLY A 286 45.99 3.27 -0.51
CA GLY A 286 45.29 4.06 0.49
C GLY A 286 43.76 3.99 0.39
N GLN A 287 43.21 3.13 -0.48
CA GLN A 287 41.77 2.83 -0.52
C GLN A 287 41.46 1.56 0.29
N PRO A 288 40.30 1.49 0.96
CA PRO A 288 39.78 0.23 1.48
C PRO A 288 39.46 -0.75 0.34
N CYS A 289 39.74 -2.03 0.54
CA CYS A 289 39.50 -3.14 -0.39
C CYS A 289 38.58 -4.18 0.27
N PRO A 290 37.27 -3.91 0.36
CA PRO A 290 36.30 -4.82 0.97
C PRO A 290 36.03 -6.09 0.14
#